data_AF-A0A257XGU3-F1
#
_entry.id   AF-A0A257XGU3-F1
#
_cell.length_a   1.000
_cell.length_b   1.000
_cell.length_c   1.000
_cell.angle_alpha   90.00
_cell.angle_beta   90.00
_cell.angle_gamma   90.00
#
_symmetry.space_group_name_H-M   'P 1'
#
loop_
_entity.id
_entity.type
_entity.pdbx_description
1 polymer ?
#
loop_
_entity_poly.entity_id
_entity_poly.type
_entity_poly.pdbx_seq_one_letter_code
_entity_poly.pdbx_strand_id
1 'polypeptide(L)'
;RAGYLPMRLAAGDGSNAFRRHWTQTALPALRAFKPQIVFISAGFDAHRDDPLANIQLEAADYRWLTHELRDIAEASGKGRIISTLEGGYGLGNIGTAVAAHLMALGDCSR
;
A
#
# COMPACT_ATOMS: atom_id res chain seq x y z
N ARG A 1 -7.89 -14.34 13.46
CA ARG A 1 -7.02 -14.03 14.62
C ARG A 1 -7.20 -12.55 14.95
N ALA A 2 -7.28 -12.16 16.22
CA ALA A 2 -7.40 -10.74 16.58
C ALA A 2 -6.23 -9.94 15.95
N GLY A 3 -6.54 -8.78 15.35
CA GLY A 3 -5.57 -7.94 14.65
C GLY A 3 -5.19 -8.38 13.23
N TYR A 4 -5.73 -9.49 12.72
CA TYR A 4 -5.50 -9.93 11.34
C TYR A 4 -6.72 -9.67 10.46
N LEU A 5 -6.52 -8.91 9.37
CA LEU A 5 -7.54 -8.56 8.38
C LEU A 5 -7.20 -9.23 7.05
N PRO A 6 -7.94 -10.25 6.59
CA PRO A 6 -7.69 -10.87 5.31
C PRO A 6 -8.13 -9.93 4.16
N MET A 7 -7.17 -9.44 3.39
CA MET A 7 -7.37 -8.51 2.26
C MET A 7 -7.20 -9.23 0.93
N ARG A 8 -8.04 -10.23 0.66
CA ARG A 8 -7.91 -11.08 -0.54
C ARG A 8 -8.44 -10.37 -1.78
N LEU A 9 -7.69 -10.48 -2.87
CA LEU A 9 -8.14 -10.09 -4.21
C LEU A 9 -8.24 -11.34 -5.09
N ALA A 10 -9.16 -11.29 -6.05
CA ALA A 10 -9.28 -12.30 -7.10
C ALA A 10 -8.32 -11.99 -8.26
N ALA A 11 -7.99 -13.02 -9.04
CA ALA A 11 -7.27 -12.84 -10.29
C ALA A 11 -8.02 -11.85 -11.22
N GLY A 12 -7.30 -10.88 -11.77
CA GLY A 12 -7.85 -9.80 -12.61
C GLY A 12 -8.36 -8.59 -11.82
N ASP A 13 -8.44 -8.65 -10.48
CA ASP A 13 -8.82 -7.49 -9.68
C ASP A 13 -7.80 -6.37 -9.85
N GLY A 14 -8.30 -5.14 -10.03
CA GLY A 14 -7.49 -3.93 -10.12
C GLY A 14 -7.84 -2.90 -9.04
N SER A 15 -7.51 -1.65 -9.32
CA SER A 15 -7.63 -0.50 -8.41
C SER A 15 -8.96 -0.43 -7.67
N ASN A 16 -10.09 -0.64 -8.35
CA ASN A 16 -11.42 -0.53 -7.74
C ASN A 16 -11.66 -1.57 -6.63
N ALA A 17 -11.30 -2.83 -6.87
CA ALA A 17 -11.48 -3.88 -5.87
C ALA A 17 -10.53 -3.69 -4.70
N PHE A 18 -9.27 -3.33 -4.99
CA PHE A 18 -8.24 -3.05 -4.00
C PHE A 18 -8.61 -1.88 -3.08
N ARG A 19 -8.91 -0.71 -3.65
CA ARG A 19 -9.28 0.49 -2.88
C ARG A 19 -10.55 0.28 -2.08
N ARG A 20 -11.56 -0.40 -2.65
CA ARG A 20 -12.80 -0.72 -1.92
C ARG A 20 -12.50 -1.51 -0.65
N HIS A 21 -11.72 -2.59 -0.76
CA HIS A 21 -11.35 -3.39 0.42
C HIS A 21 -10.60 -2.53 1.46
N TRP A 22 -9.60 -1.75 1.04
CA TRP A 22 -8.83 -0.91 1.95
C TRP A 22 -9.70 0.13 2.65
N THR A 23 -10.51 0.88 1.90
CA THR A 23 -11.37 1.93 2.45
C THR A 23 -12.47 1.39 3.36
N GLN A 24 -13.04 0.22 3.04
CA GLN A 24 -14.14 -0.34 3.82
C GLN A 24 -13.68 -1.18 5.03
N THR A 25 -12.43 -1.68 5.02
CA THR A 25 -11.97 -2.65 6.03
C THR A 25 -10.67 -2.22 6.71
N ALA A 26 -9.58 -2.12 5.95
CA ALA A 26 -8.25 -1.94 6.56
C ALA A 26 -8.03 -0.54 7.13
N LEU A 27 -8.37 0.52 6.39
CA LEU A 27 -8.16 1.90 6.84
C LEU A 27 -8.98 2.26 8.08
N PRO A 28 -10.29 1.92 8.18
CA PRO A 28 -11.05 2.14 9.41
C PRO A 28 -10.46 1.40 10.62
N ALA A 29 -10.04 0.14 10.42
CA ALA A 29 -9.44 -0.66 11.49
C ALA A 29 -8.09 -0.08 11.96
N LEU A 30 -7.23 0.36 11.04
CA LEU A 30 -5.96 1.01 11.38
C LEU A 30 -6.16 2.34 12.11
N ARG A 31 -7.13 3.17 11.67
CA ARG A 31 -7.50 4.43 12.34
C ARG A 31 -8.02 4.18 13.76
N ALA A 32 -8.81 3.12 13.96
CA ALA A 32 -9.28 2.73 15.29
C ALA A 32 -8.15 2.18 16.18
N PHE A 33 -7.22 1.44 15.59
CA PHE A 33 -6.07 0.85 16.30
C PHE A 33 -5.04 1.89 16.76
N LYS A 34 -4.89 3.01 16.03
CA LYS A 34 -3.95 4.10 16.35
C LYS A 34 -2.49 3.63 16.50
N PRO A 35 -1.89 3.09 15.42
CA PRO A 35 -0.54 2.54 15.49
C PRO A 35 0.49 3.60 15.87
N GLN A 36 1.39 3.26 16.79
CA GLN A 36 2.52 4.12 17.14
C GLN A 36 3.66 4.07 16.10
N ILE A 37 3.65 3.07 15.22
CA ILE A 37 4.59 2.90 14.11
C ILE A 37 3.93 2.01 13.06
N VAL A 38 4.17 2.28 11.78
CA VAL A 38 3.70 1.44 10.66
C VAL A 38 4.90 0.78 10.00
N PHE A 39 4.83 -0.55 9.83
CA PHE A 39 5.78 -1.31 9.03
C PHE A 39 5.11 -1.72 7.72
N ILE A 40 5.78 -1.54 6.60
CA ILE A 40 5.28 -1.87 5.26
C ILE A 40 6.24 -2.86 4.61
N SER A 41 5.79 -4.10 4.40
CA SER A 41 6.36 -5.00 3.38
C SER A 41 5.91 -4.49 2.00
N ALA A 42 6.74 -3.68 1.35
CA ALA A 42 6.41 -3.03 0.10
C ALA A 42 6.71 -3.97 -1.09
N GLY A 43 5.75 -4.83 -1.40
CA GLY A 43 5.73 -5.64 -2.62
C GLY A 43 5.04 -4.92 -3.77
N PHE A 44 5.64 -4.99 -4.95
CA PHE A 44 5.15 -4.37 -6.19
C PHE A 44 4.77 -5.41 -7.26
N ASP A 45 4.67 -6.67 -6.87
CA ASP A 45 4.26 -7.79 -7.71
C ASP A 45 2.77 -7.79 -8.05
N ALA A 46 1.93 -7.05 -7.31
CA ALA A 46 0.53 -6.83 -7.69
C ALA A 46 0.33 -5.83 -8.86
N HIS A 47 1.42 -5.29 -9.43
CA HIS A 47 1.37 -4.39 -10.56
C HIS A 47 0.92 -5.14 -11.82
N ARG A 48 0.10 -4.52 -12.67
CA ARG A 48 -0.45 -5.17 -13.88
C ARG A 48 0.57 -5.74 -14.87
N ASP A 49 1.81 -5.26 -14.79
CA ASP A 49 2.93 -5.65 -15.66
C ASP A 49 3.89 -6.65 -14.99
N ASP A 50 3.57 -7.12 -13.79
CA ASP A 50 4.35 -8.16 -13.12
C ASP A 50 4.01 -9.55 -13.70
N PRO A 51 5.02 -10.38 -14.02
CA PRO A 51 4.78 -11.69 -14.61
C PRO A 51 4.30 -12.77 -13.61
N LEU A 52 4.43 -12.53 -12.30
CA LEU A 52 4.18 -13.55 -11.28
C LEU A 52 2.81 -13.44 -10.62
N ALA A 53 2.16 -12.27 -10.66
CA ALA A 53 0.82 -12.09 -10.13
C ALA A 53 -0.18 -11.73 -11.22
N ASN A 54 -1.45 -12.12 -11.02
CA ASN A 54 -2.55 -11.73 -11.91
C ASN A 54 -3.44 -10.69 -11.23
N ILE A 55 -2.84 -9.59 -10.75
CA ILE A 55 -3.52 -8.44 -10.16
C ILE A 55 -3.18 -7.22 -11.01
N GLN A 56 -4.14 -6.31 -11.16
CA GLN A 56 -4.11 -5.22 -12.12
C GLN A 56 -3.95 -3.86 -11.41
N LEU A 57 -2.99 -3.74 -10.47
CA LEU A 57 -2.71 -2.46 -9.84
C LEU A 57 -1.82 -1.58 -10.73
N GLU A 58 -1.95 -0.27 -10.52
CA GLU A 58 -1.15 0.76 -11.18
C GLU A 58 -0.34 1.55 -10.16
N ALA A 59 0.70 2.27 -10.61
CA ALA A 59 1.51 3.14 -9.76
C ALA A 59 0.68 4.10 -8.88
N ALA A 60 -0.46 4.58 -9.38
CA ALA A 60 -1.38 5.45 -8.65
C ALA A 60 -2.01 4.79 -7.41
N ASP A 61 -2.16 3.46 -7.38
CA ASP A 61 -2.68 2.72 -6.23
C ASP A 61 -1.65 2.62 -5.10
N TYR A 62 -0.39 2.40 -5.46
CA TYR A 62 0.72 2.43 -4.51
C TYR A 62 0.91 3.81 -3.90
N ARG A 63 0.88 4.88 -4.71
CA ARG A 63 0.88 6.28 -4.21
C ARG A 63 -0.27 6.52 -3.25
N TRP A 64 -1.49 6.15 -3.64
CA TRP A 64 -2.68 6.36 -2.82
C TRP A 64 -2.59 5.66 -1.46
N LEU A 65 -2.28 4.37 -1.45
CA LEU A 65 -2.21 3.62 -0.19
C LEU A 65 -1.11 4.17 0.72
N THR A 66 0.01 4.57 0.15
CA THR A 66 1.13 5.16 0.92
C THR A 66 0.72 6.46 1.61
N HIS A 67 -0.04 7.32 0.93
CA HIS A 67 -0.60 8.52 1.55
C HIS A 67 -1.55 8.19 2.70
N GLU A 68 -2.49 7.25 2.50
CA GLU A 68 -3.43 6.86 3.56
C GLU A 68 -2.70 6.34 4.81
N LEU A 69 -1.67 5.51 4.62
CA LEU A 69 -0.86 4.98 5.72
C LEU A 69 -0.03 6.06 6.41
N ARG A 70 0.53 7.01 5.64
CA ARG A 70 1.22 8.19 6.18
C ARG A 70 0.29 9.02 7.04
N ASP A 71 -0.90 9.35 6.55
CA ASP A 71 -1.85 10.18 7.28
C ASP A 71 -2.29 9.50 8.60
N ILE A 72 -2.40 8.17 8.62
CA ILE A 72 -2.64 7.39 9.85
C ILE A 72 -1.44 7.45 10.80
N ALA A 73 -0.22 7.28 10.28
CA ALA A 73 1.00 7.34 11.06
C ALA A 73 1.26 8.74 11.64
N GLU A 74 0.93 9.80 10.90
CA GLU A 74 0.98 11.18 11.40
C GLU A 74 -0.01 11.37 12.57
N ALA A 75 -1.27 10.97 12.38
CA ALA A 75 -2.32 11.16 13.37
C ALA A 75 -2.11 10.39 14.69
N SER A 76 -1.39 9.26 14.68
CA SER A 76 -1.28 8.36 15.85
C SER A 76 0.14 7.97 16.26
N GLY A 77 1.12 8.13 15.38
CA GLY A 77 2.48 7.63 15.52
C GLY A 77 3.57 8.67 15.25
N LYS A 78 3.25 9.97 15.18
CA LYS A 78 4.20 11.04 14.83
C LYS A 78 4.94 10.78 13.51
N GLY A 79 4.23 10.26 12.51
CA GLY A 79 4.77 10.01 11.17
C GLY A 79 5.72 8.82 11.06
N ARG A 80 5.88 7.98 12.10
CA ARG A 80 6.84 6.87 12.08
C ARG A 80 6.39 5.76 11.14
N ILE A 81 7.08 5.62 10.01
CA ILE A 81 6.92 4.55 9.03
C ILE A 81 8.29 3.93 8.72
N ILE A 82 8.33 2.60 8.67
CA ILE A 82 9.45 1.84 8.10
C ILE A 82 8.91 1.02 6.93
N SER A 83 9.50 1.19 5.76
CA SER A 83 9.14 0.43 4.56
C SER A 83 10.34 -0.41 4.11
N THR A 84 10.09 -1.68 3.82
CA THR A 84 11.10 -2.64 3.35
C THR A 84 10.63 -3.24 2.03
N LEU A 85 11.47 -3.16 1.00
CA LEU A 85 11.17 -3.74 -0.31
C LEU A 85 11.01 -5.26 -0.22
N GLU A 86 10.01 -5.79 -0.91
CA GLU A 86 9.74 -7.23 -1.05
C GLU A 86 9.76 -7.63 -2.53
N GLY A 87 8.64 -8.18 -3.04
CA GLY A 87 8.48 -8.62 -4.43
C GLY A 87 8.32 -7.48 -5.43
N GLY A 88 8.35 -7.86 -6.70
CA GLY A 88 8.27 -6.96 -7.85
C GLY A 88 9.30 -7.38 -8.90
N TYR A 89 8.83 -8.02 -9.97
CA TYR A 89 9.63 -8.81 -10.90
C TYR A 89 9.46 -8.35 -12.37
N GLY A 90 8.43 -7.54 -12.65
CA GLY A 90 8.24 -6.80 -13.92
C GLY A 90 9.19 -5.60 -14.09
N LEU A 91 10.43 -5.86 -14.51
CA LEU A 91 11.53 -4.88 -14.60
C LEU A 91 11.23 -3.61 -15.42
N GLY A 92 10.32 -3.67 -16.40
CA GLY A 92 10.03 -2.54 -17.30
C GLY A 92 9.29 -1.39 -16.62
N ASN A 93 8.29 -1.68 -15.78
CA ASN A 93 7.33 -0.68 -15.28
C ASN A 93 7.22 -0.60 -13.76
N ILE A 94 7.77 -1.55 -13.00
CA ILE A 94 7.71 -1.53 -11.53
C ILE A 94 8.46 -0.35 -10.92
N GLY A 95 9.49 0.16 -11.59
CA GLY A 95 10.18 1.38 -11.15
C GLY A 95 9.24 2.56 -10.96
N THR A 96 8.16 2.64 -11.76
CA THR A 96 7.14 3.70 -11.61
C THR A 96 6.31 3.54 -10.33
N ALA A 97 5.98 2.31 -9.95
CA ALA A 97 5.26 2.00 -8.71
C ALA A 97 6.13 2.24 -7.47
N VAL A 98 7.41 1.84 -7.53
CA VAL A 98 8.40 2.13 -6.48
C VAL A 98 8.58 3.64 -6.33
N ALA A 99 8.79 4.37 -7.43
CA ALA A 99 8.91 5.82 -7.40
C ALA A 99 7.64 6.49 -6.86
N ALA A 100 6.46 6.01 -7.24
CA ALA A 100 5.18 6.50 -6.73
C ALA A 100 5.03 6.29 -5.21
N HIS A 101 5.44 5.13 -4.68
CA HIS A 101 5.49 4.86 -3.25
C HIS A 101 6.49 5.78 -2.52
N LEU A 102 7.72 5.88 -3.02
CA LEU A 102 8.78 6.69 -2.41
C LEU A 102 8.46 8.19 -2.42
N MET A 103 7.90 8.71 -3.51
CA MET A 103 7.44 10.09 -3.57
C MET A 103 6.34 10.33 -2.55
N ALA A 104 5.34 9.45 -2.44
CA ALA A 104 4.27 9.59 -1.45
C ALA A 104 4.80 9.53 0.00
N LEU A 105 5.82 8.72 0.25
CA LEU A 105 6.47 8.58 1.56
C LEU A 105 7.32 9.82 1.92
N GLY A 106 8.04 10.36 0.93
CA GLY A 106 8.89 11.55 1.08
C GLY A 106 8.17 12.89 0.93
N ASP A 107 6.91 12.88 0.47
CA ASP A 107 6.05 14.06 0.39
C ASP A 107 5.81 14.59 1.82
N CYS A 108 6.66 15.50 2.27
CA CYS A 108 6.44 16.31 3.47
C CYS A 108 5.36 17.34 3.15
N SER A 109 4.11 17.06 3.49
CA SER A 109 3.16 18.13 3.80
C SER A 109 3.69 18.88 5.01
N ARG A 110 4.36 20.02 4.74
CA ARG A 110 4.66 21.04 5.75
C ARG A 110 3.37 21.73 6.20
#